data_AF-A0A356KXT9-F1
#
_entry.id   AF-A0A356KXT9-F1
#
_cell.length_a   1.000
_cell.length_b   1.000
_cell.length_c   1.000
_cell.angle_alpha   90.00
_cell.angle_beta   90.00
_cell.angle_gamma   90.00
#
_symmetry.space_group_name_H-M   'P 1'
#
loop_
_entity.id
_entity.type
_entity.pdbx_description
1 polymer ?
#
loop_
_entity_poly.entity_id
_entity_poly.type
_entity_poly.pdbx_seq_one_letter_code
_entity_poly.pdbx_strand_id
1 'polypeptide(L)' 'RASRTVPFISKATGRPLAKLAARIMVGQTLRELNVLDEIQPPRFAIKKSVFPWNRFPGCEVLLGPEMHSTGEVMG' A
#
# COMPACT_ATOMS: atom_id res chain seq x y z
N ARG A 1 11.55 -0.39 -6.70
CA ARG A 1 11.45 -0.01 -5.26
C ARG A 1 10.03 -0.28 -4.76
N ALA A 2 9.84 -0.49 -3.46
CA ALA A 2 8.51 -0.59 -2.88
C ALA A 2 7.84 0.80 -2.75
N SER A 3 6.53 0.88 -3.00
CA SER A 3 5.72 2.06 -2.72
C SER A 3 5.04 1.94 -1.36
N ARG A 4 4.53 3.06 -0.84
CA ARG A 4 3.70 3.09 0.38
C ARG A 4 2.36 2.34 0.26
N THR A 5 1.97 1.91 -0.94
CA THR A 5 0.73 1.14 -1.17
C THR A 5 0.94 -0.37 -1.11
N VAL A 6 2.18 -0.87 -1.09
CA VAL A 6 2.48 -2.31 -1.04
C VAL A 6 1.82 -3.02 0.15
N PRO A 7 1.85 -2.48 1.39
CA PRO A 7 1.19 -3.12 2.53
C PRO A 7 -0.33 -3.23 2.33
N PHE A 8 -0.99 -2.16 1.87
CA PHE A 8 -2.42 -2.15 1.58
C PHE A 8 -2.81 -3.19 0.52
N ILE A 9 -2.11 -3.21 -0.62
CA ILE A 9 -2.41 -4.19 -1.69
C ILE A 9 -2.14 -5.63 -1.21
N SER A 10 -1.09 -5.84 -0.42
CA SER A 10 -0.80 -7.18 0.13
C SER A 10 -1.90 -7.68 1.06
N LYS A 11 -2.53 -6.77 1.83
CA LYS A 11 -3.68 -7.10 2.67
C LYS A 11 -4.95 -7.31 1.86
N ALA A 12 -5.21 -6.46 0.86
CA ALA A 12 -6.40 -6.56 0.01
C ALA A 12 -6.41 -7.84 -0.84
N THR A 13 -5.25 -8.26 -1.37
CA THR A 13 -5.13 -9.44 -2.23
C THR A 13 -4.75 -10.71 -1.46
N GLY A 14 -4.36 -10.60 -0.19
CA GLY A 14 -3.79 -11.70 0.59
C GLY A 14 -2.39 -12.16 0.12
N ARG A 15 -1.79 -11.49 -0.87
CA ARG A 15 -0.50 -11.86 -1.44
C ARG A 15 0.63 -11.05 -0.79
N PRO A 16 1.66 -11.68 -0.18
CA PRO A 16 2.73 -10.97 0.49
C PRO A 16 3.76 -10.40 -0.52
N LEU A 17 3.38 -9.33 -1.22
CA LEU A 17 4.15 -8.79 -2.36
C LEU A 17 5.59 -8.42 -2.01
N ALA A 18 5.84 -7.82 -0.84
CA ALA A 18 7.19 -7.47 -0.41
C ALA A 18 8.08 -8.71 -0.22
N LYS A 19 7.53 -9.80 0.35
CA LYS A 19 8.24 -11.07 0.53
C LYS A 19 8.56 -11.72 -0.81
N LEU A 20 7.60 -11.72 -1.73
CA LEU A 20 7.79 -12.27 -3.08
C LEU A 20 8.83 -11.47 -3.85
N ALA A 21 8.75 -10.13 -3.83
CA ALA A 21 9.74 -9.27 -4.46
C ALA A 21 11.14 -9.50 -3.88
N ALA A 22 11.27 -9.69 -2.56
CA ALA A 22 12.55 -10.03 -1.93
C ALA A 22 13.12 -11.36 -2.45
N ARG A 23 12.28 -12.38 -2.61
CA ARG A 23 12.68 -13.67 -3.20
C ARG A 23 13.12 -13.54 -4.65
N ILE A 24 12.45 -12.67 -5.42
CA ILE A 24 12.84 -12.37 -6.81
C ILE A 24 14.20 -11.67 -6.87
N MET A 25 14.44 -10.72 -5.96
CA MET A 25 15.72 -10.01 -5.90
C MET A 25 16.91 -10.93 -5.62
N VAL A 26 16.69 -12.08 -4.98
CA VAL A 26 17.75 -13.09 -4.73
C VAL A 26 17.76 -14.24 -5.76
N GLY A 27 17.11 -14.05 -6.91
CA GLY A 27 17.26 -14.91 -8.08
C GLY A 27 16.09 -15.84 -8.40
N GLN A 28 15.00 -15.84 -7.61
CA GLN A 28 13.83 -16.66 -7.95
C GLN A 28 12.95 -16.02 -9.02
N THR A 29 12.35 -16.82 -9.88
CA THR A 29 11.45 -16.32 -10.93
C THR A 29 9.99 -16.26 -10.46
N LEU A 30 9.16 -15.44 -11.12
CA LEU A 30 7.70 -15.42 -10.87
C LEU A 30 7.05 -16.80 -11.10
N ARG A 31 7.60 -17.58 -12.05
CA ARG A 31 7.15 -18.94 -12.35
C ARG A 31 7.47 -19.91 -11.21
N GLU A 32 8.68 -19.87 -10.65
CA GLU A 32 9.06 -20.66 -9.47
C GLU A 32 8.23 -20.31 -8.24
N LEU A 33 7.79 -19.05 -8.13
CA LEU A 33 6.97 -18.56 -7.02
C LEU A 33 5.46 -18.73 -7.25
N ASN A 34 5.05 -19.28 -8.40
CA ASN A 34 3.65 -19.45 -8.80
C ASN A 34 2.80 -18.17 -8.68
N VAL A 35 3.34 -17.05 -9.17
CA VAL A 35 2.69 -15.72 -9.15
C VAL A 35 2.62 -15.13 -10.55
N LEU A 36 1.98 -15.89 -11.45
CA LEU A 36 1.77 -15.51 -12.84
C LEU A 36 0.45 -14.76 -13.05
N ASP A 37 -0.53 -14.99 -12.18
CA ASP A 37 -1.86 -14.40 -12.30
C ASP A 37 -2.04 -13.17 -11.42
N GLU A 38 -2.86 -12.23 -11.91
CA GLU A 38 -3.39 -11.13 -11.12
C GLU A 38 -4.51 -11.62 -10.19
N ILE A 39 -4.53 -11.13 -8.95
CA ILE A 39 -5.61 -11.46 -8.01
C ILE A 39 -6.68 -10.39 -8.10
N GLN A 40 -7.92 -10.82 -8.39
CA GLN A 40 -9.11 -10.01 -8.19
C GLN A 40 -9.66 -10.26 -6.78
N PRO A 41 -9.61 -9.27 -5.86
CA PRO A 41 -10.17 -9.44 -4.53
C PRO A 41 -11.68 -9.67 -4.59
N PRO A 42 -12.24 -10.56 -3.74
CA PRO A 42 -13.68 -10.86 -3.74
C PRO A 42 -14.53 -9.74 -3.12
N ARG A 43 -13.89 -8.73 -2.52
CA ARG A 43 -14.53 -7.62 -1.82
C ARG A 43 -13.78 -6.33 -2.11
N PHE A 44 -14.47 -5.21 -1.95
CA PHE A 44 -13.83 -3.90 -1.98
C PHE A 44 -12.88 -3.75 -0.78
N ALA A 45 -11.73 -3.13 -1.05
CA ALA A 45 -10.78 -2.67 -0.05
C ALA A 45 -10.59 -1.18 -0.28
N ILE A 46 -10.87 -0.36 0.74
CA ILE A 46 -10.80 1.10 0.65
C ILE A 46 -9.67 1.60 1.54
N LYS A 47 -8.81 2.46 0.99
CA LYS A 47 -7.74 3.13 1.73
C LYS A 47 -8.08 4.59 1.96
N LYS A 48 -8.00 5.05 3.20
CA LYS A 48 -8.20 6.48 3.55
C LYS A 48 -7.03 7.03 4.34
N SER A 49 -6.59 8.24 4.00
CA SER A 49 -5.49 8.94 4.68
C SER A 49 -5.95 9.56 6.00
N VAL A 50 -5.03 9.63 6.97
CA VAL A 50 -5.19 10.35 8.25
C VAL A 50 -4.25 11.54 8.25
N PHE A 51 -4.78 12.72 8.56
CA PHE A 51 -4.05 13.99 8.53
C PHE A 51 -3.78 14.52 9.95
N PRO A 52 -2.64 15.18 10.18
CA PRO A 52 -2.22 15.65 11.50
C PRO A 52 -2.71 17.08 11.83
N TRP A 53 -3.74 17.60 11.16
CA TRP A 53 -4.16 19.01 11.27
C TRP A 53 -4.45 19.46 12.71
N ASN A 54 -4.95 18.57 13.55
CA ASN A 54 -5.19 18.85 14.97
C ASN A 54 -3.91 19.10 15.80
N ARG A 55 -2.74 18.70 15.28
CA ARG A 55 -1.44 18.91 15.94
C ARG A 55 -0.80 20.25 15.58
N PHE A 56 -1.32 20.95 14.57
CA PHE A 56 -0.75 22.20 14.06
C PHE A 56 -1.83 23.30 13.97
N PRO A 57 -2.27 23.88 15.11
CA PRO A 57 -3.26 24.95 15.10
C PRO A 57 -2.81 26.14 14.24
N GLY A 58 -3.72 26.67 13.42
CA GLY A 58 -3.43 27.77 12.48
C GLY A 58 -2.89 27.34 11.13
N CYS A 59 -2.61 26.04 10.90
CA CYS A 59 -2.32 25.54 9.56
C CYS A 59 -3.59 25.50 8.70
N GLU A 60 -3.45 25.74 7.41
CA GLU A 60 -4.56 25.60 6.46
C GLU A 60 -4.95 24.11 6.29
N VAL A 61 -6.24 23.82 6.42
CA VAL A 61 -6.80 22.48 6.26
C VAL A 61 -7.26 22.30 4.81
N LEU A 62 -6.29 22.13 3.92
CA LEU A 62 -6.55 21.97 2.49
C LEU A 62 -5.74 20.79 1.93
N LEU A 63 -6.30 20.14 0.90
CA LEU A 63 -5.59 19.14 0.12
C LEU A 63 -4.86 19.82 -1.04
N GLY A 64 -3.65 19.38 -1.32
CA GLY A 64 -2.82 19.95 -2.38
C GLY A 64 -1.96 18.91 -3.09
N PRO A 65 -1.05 19.36 -3.96
CA PRO A 65 -0.12 18.48 -4.66
C PRO A 65 0.92 17.81 -3.73
N GLU A 66 1.12 18.35 -2.52
CA GLU A 66 2.04 17.81 -1.53
C GLU A 66 1.34 16.82 -0.56
N MET A 67 2.08 15.79 -0.14
CA MET A 67 1.57 14.78 0.79
C MET A 67 1.75 15.22 2.26
N HIS A 68 0.65 15.65 2.89
CA HIS A 68 0.63 16.01 4.32
C HIS A 68 0.06 14.92 5.26
N SER A 69 -0.47 13.82 4.72
CA SER A 69 -1.02 12.73 5.54
C SER A 69 0.08 11.98 6.28
N THR A 70 -0.16 11.62 7.55
CA THR A 70 0.81 10.88 8.39
C THR A 70 0.47 9.40 8.54
N GLY A 71 -0.77 9.00 8.24
CA GLY A 71 -1.20 7.62 8.39
C GLY A 71 -2.27 7.23 7.38
N GLU A 72 -2.69 5.97 7.44
CA GLU A 72 -3.76 5.42 6.62
C GLU A 72 -4.57 4.38 7.40
N VAL A 73 -5.85 4.27 7.06
CA VAL A 73 -6.76 3.21 7.52
C VAL A 73 -7.29 2.42 6.33
N MET A 74 -7.67 1.18 6.59
CA MET A 74 -8.26 0.27 5.61
C MET A 74 -9.65 -0.17 6.09
N GLY A 75 -10.62 -0.13 5.19
CA GLY A 75 -11.97 -0.66 5.36
C GLY A 75 -12.35 -1.61 4.24
#